data_AF-A0A228HJ57-F1
#
_entry.id   AF-A0A228HJ57-F1
#
_cell.length_a   1.000
_cell.length_b   1.000
_cell.length_c   1.000
_cell.angle_alpha   90.00
_cell.angle_beta   90.00
_cell.angle_gamma   90.00
#
_symmetry.space_group_name_H-M   'P 1'
#
loop_
_entity.id
_entity.type
_entity.pdbx_description
1 polymer ?
#
loop_
_entity_poly.entity_id
_entity_poly.type
_entity_poly.pdbx_seq_one_letter_code
_entity_poly.pdbx_strand_id
1 'polypeptide(L)'
;MHAEPFDIAIPDQALDELRRRLRDTRPPNLTPAEPWQQGVEGAWLRELAAYWADGFDWRAAERALNRLPQFVADVDGRRVHFVHRRGTGPKPYPLVVTHGWPGSAFEFHALIDRLCDPAAFGGDPDDAFDIVAPSLPGFLFSPAPTAPGTSALQVADCWAELMAGLGYRRFGAQGGDLGAGVPVAFARFPKEISRPPRGWLERVFDVAQWTDMPSGGHFAAMEEPDLLADDIRRFFRRFR
;
A
#
# COMPACT_ATOMS: atom_id res chain seq x y z
N MET A 1 -9.14 17.04 -14.40
CA MET A 1 -8.58 15.68 -14.53
C MET A 1 -9.72 14.72 -14.84
N HIS A 2 -9.51 13.71 -15.69
CA HIS A 2 -10.47 12.66 -15.99
C HIS A 2 -9.92 11.33 -15.46
N ALA A 3 -10.66 10.65 -14.59
CA ALA A 3 -10.31 9.34 -14.05
C ALA A 3 -11.11 8.27 -14.78
N GLU A 4 -10.41 7.37 -15.47
CA GLU A 4 -10.99 6.28 -16.24
C GLU A 4 -11.04 5.02 -15.36
N PRO A 5 -12.18 4.32 -15.26
CA PRO A 5 -12.24 3.02 -14.60
C PRO A 5 -11.20 2.06 -15.17
N PHE A 6 -10.59 1.26 -14.29
CA PHE A 6 -9.55 0.30 -14.63
C PHE A 6 -9.86 -1.05 -14.00
N ASP A 7 -9.78 -2.11 -14.79
CA ASP A 7 -9.85 -3.49 -14.30
C ASP A 7 -8.53 -4.20 -14.62
N ILE A 8 -8.02 -4.96 -13.65
CA ILE A 8 -6.87 -5.83 -13.87
C ILE A 8 -7.33 -6.97 -14.78
N ALA A 9 -6.67 -7.10 -15.94
CA ALA A 9 -6.93 -8.15 -16.91
C ALA A 9 -5.60 -8.67 -17.48
N ILE A 10 -4.96 -9.59 -16.75
CA ILE A 10 -3.70 -10.19 -17.20
C ILE A 10 -3.99 -11.25 -18.27
N PRO A 11 -3.35 -11.21 -19.45
CA PRO A 11 -3.57 -12.21 -20.50
C PRO A 11 -3.18 -13.62 -20.05
N ASP A 12 -3.94 -14.65 -20.47
CA ASP A 12 -3.63 -16.06 -20.17
C ASP A 12 -2.21 -16.44 -20.58
N GLN A 13 -1.73 -15.92 -21.71
CA GLN A 13 -0.36 -16.13 -22.18
C GLN A 13 0.70 -15.72 -21.16
N ALA A 14 0.49 -14.63 -20.40
CA ALA A 14 1.43 -14.19 -19.38
C ALA A 14 1.44 -15.15 -18.18
N LEU A 15 0.29 -15.74 -17.84
CA LEU A 15 0.18 -16.74 -16.77
C LEU A 15 0.83 -18.05 -17.18
N ASP A 16 0.65 -18.48 -18.43
CA ASP A 16 1.29 -19.69 -18.95
C ASP A 16 2.81 -19.54 -19.01
N GLU A 17 3.29 -18.37 -19.44
CA GLU A 17 4.71 -18.06 -19.45
C GLU A 17 5.31 -18.01 -18.03
N LEU A 18 4.59 -17.44 -17.05
CA LEU A 18 4.98 -17.46 -15.64
C LEU A 18 5.12 -18.90 -15.14
N ARG A 19 4.11 -19.75 -15.34
CA ARG A 19 4.12 -21.16 -14.91
C ARG A 19 5.26 -21.92 -15.56
N ARG A 20 5.49 -21.73 -16.85
CA ARG A 20 6.60 -22.36 -17.58
C ARG A 20 7.94 -21.96 -16.97
N ARG A 21 8.18 -20.66 -16.73
CA ARG A 21 9.42 -20.17 -16.11
C ARG A 21 9.65 -20.70 -14.69
N LEU A 22 8.60 -20.81 -13.88
CA LEU A 22 8.69 -21.38 -12.55
C LEU A 22 9.09 -22.86 -12.60
N ARG A 23 8.48 -23.65 -13.48
CA ARG A 23 8.80 -25.08 -13.65
C ARG A 23 10.20 -25.31 -14.25
N ASP A 24 10.64 -24.44 -15.15
CA ASP A 24 11.96 -24.51 -15.79
C ASP A 24 13.07 -23.88 -14.92
N THR A 25 12.76 -23.46 -13.69
CA THR A 25 13.74 -22.79 -12.82
C THR A 25 14.86 -23.75 -12.42
N ARG A 26 16.11 -23.39 -12.76
CA ARG A 26 17.30 -24.12 -12.31
C ARG A 26 17.55 -23.81 -10.82
N PRO A 27 17.56 -24.82 -9.93
CA PRO A 27 17.79 -24.58 -8.51
C PRO A 27 19.22 -24.07 -8.26
N PRO A 28 19.43 -23.20 -7.26
CA PRO A 28 20.76 -22.77 -6.87
C PRO A 28 21.51 -23.90 -6.16
N ASN A 29 22.84 -23.84 -6.15
CA ASN A 29 23.65 -24.68 -5.27
C ASN A 29 23.43 -24.22 -3.83
N LEU A 30 23.19 -25.18 -2.92
CA LEU A 30 23.00 -24.89 -1.50
C LEU A 30 24.35 -24.78 -0.78
N THR A 31 24.46 -23.82 0.13
CA THR A 31 25.57 -23.75 1.10
C THR A 31 25.22 -24.59 2.33
N PRO A 32 26.21 -25.02 3.14
CA PRO A 32 25.95 -25.70 4.41
C PRO A 32 25.46 -24.76 5.52
N ALA A 33 25.00 -23.54 5.18
CA ALA A 33 24.48 -22.59 6.16
C ALA A 33 23.13 -23.05 6.71
N GLU A 34 22.82 -22.67 7.95
CA GLU A 34 21.52 -22.93 8.54
C GLU A 34 20.41 -22.17 7.79
N PRO A 35 19.15 -22.67 7.81
CA PRO A 35 18.02 -22.00 7.21
C PRO A 35 17.96 -20.50 7.57
N TRP A 36 17.71 -19.66 6.57
CA TRP A 36 17.57 -18.20 6.69
C TRP A 36 18.82 -17.41 7.12
N GLN A 37 19.94 -18.08 7.43
CA GLN A 37 21.16 -17.42 7.88
C GLN A 37 21.81 -16.53 6.79
N GLN A 38 21.65 -16.89 5.52
CA GLN A 38 22.29 -16.22 4.37
C GLN A 38 21.27 -15.72 3.32
N GLY A 39 20.02 -15.53 3.72
CA GLY A 39 18.90 -15.20 2.82
C GLY A 39 17.90 -16.33 2.73
N VAL A 40 17.04 -16.30 1.70
CA VAL A 40 15.92 -17.24 1.57
C VAL A 40 16.42 -18.69 1.52
N GLU A 41 15.82 -19.54 2.35
CA GLU A 41 16.13 -20.97 2.39
C GLU A 41 15.75 -21.68 1.09
N GLY A 42 16.66 -22.48 0.53
CA GLY A 42 16.46 -23.13 -0.76
C GLY A 42 15.37 -24.20 -0.80
N ALA A 43 15.12 -24.91 0.32
CA ALA A 43 14.01 -25.86 0.39
C ALA A 43 12.67 -25.12 0.37
N TRP A 44 12.53 -24.10 1.20
CA TRP A 44 11.37 -23.22 1.25
C TRP A 44 11.08 -22.55 -0.10
N LEU A 45 12.10 -22.01 -0.79
CA LEU A 45 11.91 -21.35 -2.09
C LEU A 45 11.41 -22.32 -3.17
N ARG A 46 11.88 -23.58 -3.15
CA ARG A 46 11.40 -24.61 -4.08
C ARG A 46 9.95 -24.97 -3.83
N GLU A 47 9.55 -25.10 -2.55
CA GLU A 47 8.16 -25.34 -2.18
C GLU A 47 7.25 -24.17 -2.63
N LEU A 48 7.67 -22.93 -2.36
CA LEU A 48 6.92 -21.75 -2.80
C LEU A 48 6.79 -21.69 -4.32
N ALA A 49 7.88 -21.94 -5.06
CA ALA A 49 7.85 -21.94 -6.53
C ALA A 49 6.92 -23.02 -7.10
N ALA A 50 6.89 -24.20 -6.50
CA ALA A 50 5.98 -25.29 -6.89
C ALA A 50 4.51 -24.91 -6.61
N TYR A 51 4.21 -24.40 -5.42
CA TYR A 51 2.87 -23.90 -5.11
C TYR A 51 2.46 -22.78 -6.06
N TRP A 52 3.37 -21.87 -6.40
CA TRP A 52 3.07 -20.77 -7.31
C TRP A 52 2.77 -21.26 -8.74
N ALA A 53 3.51 -22.25 -9.23
CA ALA A 53 3.30 -22.80 -10.58
C ALA A 53 1.99 -23.59 -10.70
N ASP A 54 1.65 -24.38 -9.68
CA ASP A 54 0.65 -25.44 -9.81
C ASP A 54 -0.55 -25.31 -8.86
N GLY A 55 -0.44 -24.52 -7.79
CA GLY A 55 -1.48 -24.36 -6.77
C GLY A 55 -2.10 -22.95 -6.70
N PHE A 56 -1.35 -21.90 -7.01
CA PHE A 56 -1.82 -20.52 -6.89
C PHE A 56 -2.80 -20.14 -8.02
N ASP A 57 -4.03 -19.78 -7.65
CA ASP A 57 -5.05 -19.30 -8.58
C ASP A 57 -4.99 -17.77 -8.74
N TRP A 58 -4.25 -17.32 -9.77
CA TRP A 58 -4.22 -15.90 -10.14
C TRP A 58 -5.60 -15.36 -10.49
N ARG A 59 -6.49 -16.13 -11.13
CA ARG A 59 -7.81 -15.62 -11.54
C ARG A 59 -8.69 -15.35 -10.32
N ALA A 60 -8.56 -16.14 -9.26
CA ALA A 60 -9.20 -15.83 -7.97
C ALA A 60 -8.62 -14.55 -7.35
N ALA A 61 -7.30 -14.38 -7.35
CA ALA A 61 -6.65 -13.17 -6.86
C ALA A 61 -7.06 -11.92 -7.66
N GLU A 62 -7.03 -11.98 -8.99
CA GLU A 62 -7.44 -10.91 -9.90
C GLU A 62 -8.89 -10.46 -9.65
N ARG A 63 -9.82 -11.42 -9.54
CA ARG A 63 -11.22 -11.12 -9.15
C ARG A 63 -11.30 -10.45 -7.78
N ALA A 64 -10.51 -10.91 -6.81
CA ALA A 64 -10.50 -10.34 -5.48
C ALA A 64 -9.98 -8.91 -5.46
N LEU A 65 -8.92 -8.61 -6.22
CA LEU A 65 -8.32 -7.28 -6.37
C LEU A 65 -9.28 -6.32 -7.09
N ASN A 66 -9.95 -6.77 -8.15
CA ASN A 66 -10.94 -5.97 -8.90
C ASN A 66 -12.24 -5.67 -8.13
N ARG A 67 -12.40 -6.17 -6.89
CA ARG A 67 -13.50 -5.70 -6.01
C ARG A 67 -13.27 -4.29 -5.51
N LEU A 68 -12.02 -3.83 -5.47
CA LEU A 68 -11.70 -2.44 -5.19
C LEU A 68 -11.91 -1.60 -6.47
N PRO A 69 -12.62 -0.46 -6.40
CA PRO A 69 -12.72 0.45 -7.52
C PRO A 69 -11.34 1.02 -7.87
N GLN A 70 -10.88 0.74 -9.07
CA GLN A 70 -9.58 1.14 -9.58
C GLN A 70 -9.74 2.08 -10.77
N PHE A 71 -8.80 2.98 -10.91
CA PHE A 71 -8.81 4.01 -11.94
C PHE A 71 -7.41 4.27 -12.48
N VAL A 72 -7.38 4.84 -13.68
CA VAL A 72 -6.20 5.45 -14.26
C VAL A 72 -6.50 6.89 -14.66
N ALA A 73 -5.56 7.80 -14.43
CA ALA A 73 -5.68 9.19 -14.83
C ALA A 73 -4.32 9.77 -15.24
N ASP A 74 -4.33 10.78 -16.10
CA ASP A 74 -3.16 11.63 -16.31
C ASP A 74 -3.12 12.73 -15.25
N VAL A 75 -2.07 12.72 -14.44
CA VAL A 75 -1.82 13.62 -13.32
C VAL A 75 -0.46 14.28 -13.50
N ASP A 76 -0.44 15.59 -13.70
CA ASP A 76 0.80 16.35 -13.98
C ASP A 76 1.66 15.69 -15.08
N GLY A 77 1.02 15.34 -16.21
CA GLY A 77 1.68 14.70 -17.35
C GLY A 77 2.13 13.25 -17.12
N ARG A 78 1.73 12.61 -16.02
CA ARG A 78 2.06 11.21 -15.69
C ARG A 78 0.79 10.38 -15.65
N ARG A 79 0.82 9.20 -16.28
CA ARG A 79 -0.26 8.22 -16.14
C ARG A 79 -0.14 7.52 -14.79
N VAL A 80 -1.18 7.58 -13.98
CA VAL A 80 -1.20 7.06 -12.61
C VAL A 80 -2.35 6.08 -12.47
N HIS A 81 -2.05 4.88 -12.00
CA HIS A 81 -3.05 3.93 -11.49
C HIS A 81 -3.31 4.18 -10.01
N PHE A 82 -4.58 4.09 -9.60
CA PHE A 82 -4.95 4.21 -8.19
C PHE A 82 -6.25 3.49 -7.85
N VAL A 83 -6.33 2.97 -6.63
CA VAL A 83 -7.60 2.58 -6.01
C VAL A 83 -8.27 3.83 -5.46
N HIS A 84 -9.58 3.98 -5.67
CA HIS A 84 -10.37 5.03 -5.05
C HIS A 84 -11.69 4.47 -4.51
N ARG A 85 -11.73 4.25 -3.19
CA ARG A 85 -12.93 3.78 -2.49
C ARG A 85 -13.55 4.92 -1.69
N ARG A 86 -14.83 5.18 -1.92
CA ARG A 86 -15.62 6.16 -1.15
C ARG A 86 -16.02 5.56 0.20
N GLY A 87 -15.99 6.39 1.25
CA GLY A 87 -16.40 5.96 2.58
C GLY A 87 -17.92 5.82 2.73
N THR A 88 -18.33 4.89 3.58
CA THR A 88 -19.71 4.67 4.03
C THR A 88 -19.87 5.32 5.40
N GLY A 89 -20.25 6.59 5.40
CA GLY A 89 -20.45 7.42 6.58
C GLY A 89 -21.03 8.77 6.19
N PRO A 90 -21.48 9.60 7.15
CA PRO A 90 -22.15 10.85 6.82
C PRO A 90 -21.21 11.91 6.24
N LYS A 91 -19.91 11.88 6.61
CA LYS A 91 -18.89 12.84 6.15
C LYS A 91 -17.50 12.18 6.03
N PRO A 92 -17.28 11.27 5.06
CA PRO A 92 -15.99 10.62 4.91
C PRO A 92 -14.88 11.64 4.67
N TYR A 93 -13.80 11.58 5.46
CA TYR A 93 -12.66 12.47 5.27
C TYR A 93 -11.72 11.92 4.19
N PRO A 94 -11.22 12.74 3.23
CA PRO A 94 -10.33 12.24 2.19
C PRO A 94 -8.94 11.94 2.71
N LEU A 95 -8.38 10.78 2.37
CA LEU A 95 -7.04 10.34 2.77
C LEU A 95 -6.33 9.67 1.59
N VAL A 96 -5.16 10.19 1.23
CA VAL A 96 -4.24 9.51 0.29
C VAL A 96 -3.32 8.58 1.07
N VAL A 97 -3.19 7.34 0.61
CA VAL A 97 -2.39 6.29 1.28
C VAL A 97 -1.32 5.76 0.34
N THR A 98 -0.05 5.93 0.70
CA THR A 98 1.10 5.64 -0.18
C THR A 98 1.89 4.42 0.33
N HIS A 99 2.05 3.43 -0.55
CA HIS A 99 2.82 2.21 -0.28
C HIS A 99 4.33 2.41 -0.44
N GLY A 100 5.09 1.38 -0.05
CA GLY A 100 6.55 1.33 -0.19
C GLY A 100 7.06 0.34 -1.22
N TRP A 101 8.32 -0.06 -1.05
CA TRP A 101 8.98 -1.17 -1.75
C TRP A 101 9.43 -2.24 -0.73
N PRO A 102 9.27 -3.55 -1.01
CA PRO A 102 8.72 -4.17 -2.22
C PRO A 102 7.18 -4.29 -2.21
N GLY A 103 6.49 -3.36 -1.52
CA GLY A 103 5.04 -3.32 -1.38
C GLY A 103 4.29 -2.82 -2.61
N SER A 104 2.98 -2.62 -2.43
CA SER A 104 2.08 -2.13 -3.48
C SER A 104 0.78 -1.58 -2.88
N ALA A 105 -0.03 -0.87 -3.66
CA ALA A 105 -1.33 -0.36 -3.18
C ALA A 105 -2.27 -1.47 -2.62
N PHE A 106 -2.05 -2.73 -3.00
CA PHE A 106 -2.84 -3.86 -2.51
C PHE A 106 -2.48 -4.32 -1.09
N GLU A 107 -1.37 -3.83 -0.51
CA GLU A 107 -1.08 -4.03 0.93
C GLU A 107 -2.14 -3.38 1.83
N PHE A 108 -2.88 -2.39 1.30
CA PHE A 108 -3.91 -1.67 2.01
C PHE A 108 -5.30 -2.28 1.91
N HIS A 109 -5.50 -3.41 1.22
CA HIS A 109 -6.86 -3.95 0.97
C HIS A 109 -7.69 -4.09 2.26
N ALA A 110 -7.11 -4.71 3.29
CA ALA A 110 -7.79 -4.87 4.59
C ALA A 110 -7.96 -3.54 5.36
N LEU A 111 -7.03 -2.60 5.18
CA LEU A 111 -7.07 -1.27 5.80
C LEU A 111 -8.15 -0.38 5.15
N ILE A 112 -8.24 -0.39 3.82
CA ILE A 112 -9.24 0.33 3.03
C ILE A 112 -10.64 -0.09 3.46
N ASP A 113 -10.86 -1.38 3.71
CA ASP A 113 -12.15 -1.88 4.17
C ASP A 113 -12.60 -1.21 5.47
N ARG A 114 -11.71 -1.22 6.46
CA ARG A 114 -11.94 -0.61 7.78
C ARG A 114 -12.08 0.90 7.71
N LEU A 115 -11.19 1.58 7.01
CA LEU A 115 -11.21 3.04 6.98
C LEU A 115 -12.42 3.59 6.23
N CYS A 116 -12.85 2.96 5.15
CA CYS A 116 -14.01 3.42 4.40
C CYS A 116 -15.34 3.01 5.06
N ASP A 117 -15.45 1.84 5.69
CA ASP A 117 -16.70 1.39 6.34
C ASP A 117 -16.45 0.98 7.81
N PRO A 118 -16.20 1.95 8.70
CA PRO A 118 -15.88 1.65 10.10
C PRO A 118 -17.00 0.89 10.82
N ALA A 119 -18.26 1.14 10.48
CA ALA A 119 -19.42 0.51 11.11
C ALA A 119 -19.44 -1.02 10.91
N ALA A 120 -19.07 -1.48 9.71
CA ALA A 120 -18.94 -2.91 9.41
C ALA A 120 -17.87 -3.63 10.26
N PHE A 121 -16.96 -2.88 10.88
CA PHE A 121 -15.88 -3.38 11.74
C PHE A 121 -16.01 -2.90 13.20
N GLY A 122 -17.20 -2.48 13.63
CA GLY A 122 -17.48 -2.08 15.02
C GLY A 122 -16.97 -0.68 15.41
N GLY A 123 -16.55 0.13 14.45
CA GLY A 123 -16.16 1.53 14.64
C GLY A 123 -17.32 2.51 14.45
N ASP A 124 -17.02 3.80 14.65
CA ASP A 124 -17.99 4.90 14.48
C ASP A 124 -18.14 5.27 12.99
N PRO A 125 -19.35 5.29 12.41
CA PRO A 125 -19.60 5.79 11.04
C PRO A 125 -19.03 7.19 10.75
N ASP A 126 -18.93 8.06 11.76
CA ASP A 126 -18.35 9.41 11.61
C ASP A 126 -16.84 9.39 11.35
N ASP A 127 -16.19 8.25 11.60
CA ASP A 127 -14.76 8.04 11.36
C ASP A 127 -14.46 7.52 9.95
N ALA A 128 -15.45 7.44 9.05
CA ALA A 128 -15.24 6.96 7.68
C ALA A 128 -14.25 7.84 6.89
N PHE A 129 -13.55 7.26 5.93
CA PHE A 129 -12.64 7.96 5.02
C PHE A 129 -13.00 7.66 3.56
N ASP A 130 -12.80 8.63 2.67
CA ASP A 130 -12.58 8.32 1.26
C ASP A 130 -11.10 8.00 1.09
N ILE A 131 -10.79 6.79 0.62
CA ILE A 131 -9.39 6.36 0.43
C ILE A 131 -9.00 6.45 -1.03
N VAL A 132 -7.87 7.11 -1.27
CA VAL A 132 -7.15 7.08 -2.55
C VAL A 132 -5.81 6.40 -2.30
N ALA A 133 -5.62 5.20 -2.85
CA ALA A 133 -4.39 4.43 -2.70
C ALA A 133 -3.71 4.26 -4.07
N PRO A 134 -2.86 5.22 -4.44
CA PRO A 134 -2.26 5.21 -5.76
C PRO A 134 -1.01 4.34 -5.83
N SER A 135 -0.74 3.79 -7.01
CA SER A 135 0.49 3.08 -7.30
C SER A 135 1.61 4.07 -7.61
N LEU A 136 2.72 3.98 -6.88
CA LEU A 136 3.91 4.78 -7.13
C LEU A 136 4.33 4.69 -8.62
N PRO A 137 4.89 5.76 -9.21
CA PRO A 137 5.40 5.69 -10.58
C PRO A 137 6.40 4.53 -10.75
N GLY A 138 6.18 3.67 -11.74
CA GLY A 138 6.96 2.44 -11.94
C GLY A 138 6.50 1.22 -11.15
N PHE A 139 5.41 1.31 -10.38
CA PHE A 139 4.82 0.20 -9.64
C PHE A 139 3.45 -0.19 -10.21
N LEU A 140 3.17 -1.49 -10.18
CA LEU A 140 1.92 -2.08 -10.67
C LEU A 140 1.55 -1.58 -12.08
N PHE A 141 0.47 -0.80 -12.17
CA PHE A 141 -0.11 -0.29 -13.42
C PHE A 141 0.18 1.20 -13.64
N SER A 142 0.97 1.83 -12.78
CA SER A 142 1.57 3.14 -13.04
C SER A 142 2.86 2.95 -13.84
N PRO A 143 2.97 3.45 -15.08
CA PRO A 143 4.16 3.26 -15.91
C PRO A 143 5.44 3.78 -15.24
N ALA A 144 6.57 3.20 -15.62
CA ALA A 144 7.88 3.70 -15.22
C ALA A 144 8.08 5.14 -15.75
N PRO A 145 8.69 6.04 -14.95
CA PRO A 145 9.04 7.37 -15.42
C PRO A 145 9.93 7.31 -16.67
N THR A 146 9.58 8.09 -17.70
CA THR A 146 10.33 8.16 -18.97
C THR A 146 11.33 9.31 -19.02
N ALA A 147 11.36 10.16 -17.99
CA ALA A 147 12.28 11.27 -17.84
C ALA A 147 12.84 11.32 -16.39
N PRO A 148 14.01 11.94 -16.18
CA PRO A 148 14.54 12.18 -14.84
C PRO A 148 13.56 13.00 -13.98
N GLY A 149 13.62 12.82 -12.65
CA GLY A 149 12.83 13.63 -11.71
C GLY A 149 11.58 12.95 -11.17
N THR A 150 11.77 11.79 -10.52
CA THR A 150 10.72 11.11 -9.71
C THR A 150 11.25 10.89 -8.29
N SER A 151 11.54 12.00 -7.60
CA SER A 151 11.84 11.99 -6.17
C SER A 151 10.55 11.94 -5.34
N ALA A 152 10.68 11.66 -4.05
CA ALA A 152 9.55 11.67 -3.12
C ALA A 152 8.78 13.02 -3.12
N LEU A 153 9.48 14.14 -3.34
CA LEU A 153 8.84 15.47 -3.42
C LEU A 153 7.97 15.61 -4.67
N GLN A 154 8.47 15.18 -5.83
CA GLN A 154 7.70 15.21 -7.08
C GLN A 154 6.51 14.23 -7.05
N VAL A 155 6.67 13.11 -6.36
CA VAL A 155 5.56 12.18 -6.10
C VAL A 155 4.52 12.83 -5.17
N ALA A 156 4.93 13.56 -4.13
CA ALA A 156 4.02 14.27 -3.25
C ALA A 156 3.23 15.37 -3.98
N ASP A 157 3.88 16.14 -4.86
CA ASP A 157 3.20 17.12 -5.73
C ASP A 157 2.18 16.43 -6.65
N CYS A 158 2.56 15.29 -7.24
CA CYS A 158 1.65 14.48 -8.05
C CYS A 158 0.43 14.00 -7.24
N TRP A 159 0.59 13.59 -5.99
CA TRP A 159 -0.53 13.24 -5.11
C TRP A 159 -1.43 14.44 -4.78
N ALA A 160 -0.86 15.62 -4.56
CA ALA A 160 -1.65 16.82 -4.35
C ALA A 160 -2.51 17.15 -5.59
N GLU A 161 -1.94 17.05 -6.79
CA GLU A 161 -2.66 17.23 -8.06
C GLU A 161 -3.71 16.15 -8.30
N LEU A 162 -3.43 14.88 -7.98
CA LEU A 162 -4.41 13.79 -8.05
C LEU A 162 -5.60 14.10 -7.14
N MET A 163 -5.34 14.42 -5.88
CA MET A 163 -6.39 14.69 -4.89
C MET A 163 -7.20 15.93 -5.27
N ALA A 164 -6.55 17.00 -5.73
CA ALA A 164 -7.23 18.19 -6.24
C ALA A 164 -8.09 17.88 -7.48
N GLY A 165 -7.57 17.06 -8.40
CA GLY A 165 -8.27 16.59 -9.59
C GLY A 165 -9.50 15.73 -9.28
N LEU A 166 -9.48 14.98 -8.17
CA LEU A 166 -10.63 14.24 -7.62
C LEU A 166 -11.62 15.14 -6.84
N GLY A 167 -11.31 16.43 -6.68
CA GLY A 167 -12.15 17.41 -5.99
C GLY A 167 -11.85 17.60 -4.50
N TYR A 168 -10.82 16.95 -3.96
CA TYR A 168 -10.44 17.08 -2.57
C TYR A 168 -9.48 18.25 -2.36
N ARG A 169 -9.99 19.37 -1.85
CA ARG A 169 -9.15 20.55 -1.50
C ARG A 169 -8.47 20.45 -0.14
N ARG A 170 -8.97 19.56 0.73
CA ARG A 170 -8.38 19.22 2.02
C ARG A 170 -8.42 17.71 2.15
N PHE A 171 -7.27 17.13 2.48
CA PHE A 171 -7.10 15.70 2.63
C PHE A 171 -5.98 15.42 3.63
N GLY A 172 -5.98 14.21 4.18
CA GLY A 172 -4.86 13.67 4.95
C GLY A 172 -3.93 12.87 4.06
N ALA A 173 -2.72 12.59 4.56
CA ALA A 173 -1.80 11.65 3.95
C ALA A 173 -1.36 10.60 4.98
N GLN A 174 -1.21 9.36 4.54
CA GLN A 174 -0.61 8.27 5.31
C GLN A 174 0.35 7.49 4.43
N GLY A 175 1.47 7.05 5.00
CA GLY A 175 2.38 6.13 4.31
C GLY A 175 3.38 5.50 5.27
N GLY A 176 3.92 4.36 4.87
CA GLY A 176 5.09 3.71 5.44
C GLY A 176 6.20 3.63 4.38
N ASP A 177 7.41 3.24 4.77
CA ASP A 177 8.54 3.06 3.85
C ASP A 177 8.73 4.27 2.90
N LEU A 178 8.79 4.11 1.56
CA LEU A 178 8.90 5.21 0.60
C LEU A 178 7.75 6.23 0.68
N GLY A 179 6.60 5.83 1.20
CA GLY A 179 5.43 6.68 1.43
C GLY A 179 5.49 7.52 2.71
N ALA A 180 6.48 7.32 3.59
CA ALA A 180 6.53 7.92 4.92
C ALA A 180 6.96 9.40 4.96
N GLY A 181 7.00 10.10 3.83
CA GLY A 181 7.63 11.42 3.67
C GLY A 181 6.95 12.61 4.35
N VAL A 182 5.78 12.45 4.98
CA VAL A 182 4.98 13.53 5.58
C VAL A 182 4.45 13.21 7.00
N PRO A 183 5.26 12.65 7.94
CA PRO A 183 4.72 12.13 9.19
C PRO A 183 4.44 13.27 10.19
N VAL A 184 3.16 13.55 10.42
CA VAL A 184 2.66 14.37 11.54
C VAL A 184 2.12 13.47 12.69
N ALA A 185 1.98 12.17 12.42
CA ALA A 185 1.64 11.11 13.37
C ALA A 185 2.59 9.92 13.18
N PHE A 186 2.97 9.25 14.26
CA PHE A 186 3.89 8.11 14.22
C PHE A 186 3.34 6.91 15.00
N ALA A 187 3.07 5.81 14.29
CA ALA A 187 2.71 4.51 14.84
C ALA A 187 3.94 3.59 14.83
N ARG A 188 4.48 3.28 16.01
CA ARG A 188 5.68 2.49 16.20
C ARG A 188 5.34 1.01 16.39
N PHE A 189 5.45 0.25 15.30
CA PHE A 189 5.30 -1.20 15.30
C PHE A 189 6.58 -1.90 15.81
N PRO A 190 6.46 -2.92 16.68
CA PRO A 190 7.61 -3.51 17.37
C PRO A 190 8.58 -4.24 16.44
N LYS A 191 8.12 -4.73 15.28
CA LYS A 191 8.95 -5.44 14.29
C LYS A 191 9.29 -4.60 13.04
N GLU A 192 9.11 -3.27 13.11
CA GLU A 192 9.59 -2.37 12.05
C GLU A 192 11.14 -2.45 11.91
N ILE A 193 11.62 -2.37 10.68
CA ILE A 193 13.03 -2.44 10.29
C ILE A 193 13.80 -1.29 10.95
N SER A 194 13.32 -0.06 10.75
CA SER A 194 13.91 1.15 11.32
C SER A 194 13.06 1.68 12.47
N ARG A 195 13.60 1.66 13.69
CA ARG A 195 12.91 2.13 14.90
C ARG A 195 13.64 3.32 15.51
N PRO A 196 13.61 4.51 14.87
CA PRO A 196 14.32 5.68 15.36
C PRO A 196 13.78 6.10 16.74
N PRO A 197 14.63 6.62 17.65
CA PRO A 197 14.17 7.15 18.91
C PRO A 197 13.25 8.36 18.70
N ARG A 198 12.18 8.46 19.50
CA ARG A 198 11.20 9.56 19.44
C ARG A 198 11.82 10.95 19.39
N GLY A 199 12.75 11.24 20.30
CA GLY A 199 13.39 12.55 20.39
C GLY A 199 14.29 12.92 19.20
N TRP A 200 14.60 11.98 18.30
CA TRP A 200 15.25 12.29 17.02
C TRP A 200 14.22 12.68 15.96
N LEU A 201 13.09 11.98 15.90
CA LEU A 201 12.00 12.31 14.97
C LEU A 201 11.39 13.67 15.28
N GLU A 202 11.19 14.00 16.56
CA GLU A 202 10.66 15.30 17.00
C GLU A 202 11.57 16.50 16.67
N ARG A 203 12.82 16.26 16.25
CA ARG A 203 13.72 17.34 15.77
C ARG A 203 13.51 17.67 14.30
N VAL A 204 12.90 16.75 13.55
CA VAL A 204 12.73 16.83 12.09
C VAL A 204 11.26 17.05 11.74
N PHE A 205 10.36 16.47 12.53
CA PHE A 205 8.91 16.50 12.29
C PHE A 205 8.16 17.09 13.49
N ASP A 206 7.04 17.76 13.19
CA ASP A 206 6.07 18.20 14.20
C ASP A 206 5.15 17.03 14.57
N VAL A 207 5.65 16.13 15.43
CA VAL A 207 4.95 14.89 15.79
C VAL A 207 3.76 15.20 16.72
N ALA A 208 2.56 15.24 16.16
CA ALA A 208 1.31 15.49 16.88
C ALA A 208 0.63 14.21 17.43
N GLN A 209 1.11 13.02 17.07
CA GLN A 209 0.71 11.74 17.67
C GLN A 209 1.88 10.77 17.70
N TRP A 210 2.03 10.08 18.83
CA TRP A 210 2.98 8.98 18.98
C TRP A 210 2.27 7.79 19.63
N THR A 211 2.39 6.62 19.01
CA THR A 211 1.73 5.40 19.48
C THR A 211 2.70 4.24 19.43
N ASP A 212 2.97 3.59 20.56
CA ASP A 212 3.67 2.30 20.58
C ASP A 212 2.65 1.17 20.41
N MET A 213 2.79 0.38 19.35
CA MET A 213 1.86 -0.70 19.01
C MET A 213 2.23 -2.00 19.72
N PRO A 214 1.23 -2.82 20.13
CA PRO A 214 1.48 -4.06 20.87
C PRO A 214 2.07 -5.18 20.01
N SER A 215 1.81 -5.18 18.71
CA SER A 215 2.20 -6.23 17.75
C SER A 215 2.37 -5.65 16.34
N GLY A 216 2.77 -6.47 15.37
CA GLY A 216 3.01 -6.09 13.97
C GLY A 216 4.42 -5.58 13.65
N GLY A 217 4.66 -5.33 12.37
CA GLY A 217 5.94 -4.97 11.80
C GLY A 217 5.86 -3.99 10.63
N HIS A 218 6.72 -4.21 9.63
CA HIS A 218 6.93 -3.30 8.53
C HIS A 218 5.71 -3.14 7.62
N PHE A 219 4.93 -4.21 7.42
CA PHE A 219 3.72 -4.17 6.60
C PHE A 219 2.49 -3.99 7.47
N ALA A 220 2.47 -2.95 8.30
CA ALA A 220 1.43 -2.70 9.31
C ALA A 220 -0.01 -2.80 8.79
N ALA A 221 -0.28 -2.34 7.57
CA ALA A 221 -1.61 -2.41 6.96
C ALA A 221 -2.07 -3.84 6.63
N MET A 222 -1.15 -4.77 6.38
CA MET A 222 -1.45 -6.19 6.16
C MET A 222 -1.41 -6.98 7.47
N GLU A 223 -0.45 -6.67 8.33
CA GLU A 223 -0.21 -7.41 9.58
C GLU A 223 -1.24 -7.08 10.66
N GLU A 224 -1.57 -5.80 10.83
CA GLU A 224 -2.39 -5.28 11.93
C GLU A 224 -3.37 -4.19 11.46
N PRO A 225 -4.26 -4.50 10.49
CA PRO A 225 -5.13 -3.51 9.85
C PRO A 225 -6.08 -2.80 10.83
N ASP A 226 -6.54 -3.48 11.88
CA ASP A 226 -7.41 -2.90 12.91
C ASP A 226 -6.66 -1.87 13.77
N LEU A 227 -5.47 -2.23 14.28
CA LEU A 227 -4.64 -1.33 15.08
C LEU A 227 -4.25 -0.07 14.31
N LEU A 228 -3.86 -0.25 13.04
CA LEU A 228 -3.49 0.87 12.18
C LEU A 228 -4.71 1.75 11.86
N ALA A 229 -5.86 1.15 11.54
CA ALA A 229 -7.09 1.91 11.27
C ALA A 229 -7.51 2.77 12.47
N ASP A 230 -7.46 2.21 13.67
CA ASP A 230 -7.84 2.93 14.89
C ASP A 230 -6.89 4.10 15.21
N ASP A 231 -5.59 3.92 14.97
CA ASP A 231 -4.60 4.98 15.16
C ASP A 231 -4.81 6.15 14.18
N ILE A 232 -5.09 5.83 12.91
CA ILE A 232 -5.42 6.80 11.86
C ILE A 232 -6.70 7.56 12.22
N ARG A 233 -7.78 6.86 12.59
CA ARG A 233 -9.05 7.49 13.00
C ARG A 233 -8.83 8.43 14.18
N ARG A 234 -8.14 7.96 15.22
CA ARG A 234 -7.83 8.77 16.42
C ARG A 234 -7.04 10.03 16.07
N PHE A 235 -6.10 9.94 15.13
CA PHE A 235 -5.38 11.12 14.66
C PHE A 235 -6.33 12.12 13.99
N PHE A 236 -7.11 11.65 13.02
CA PHE A 236 -7.92 12.52 12.16
C PHE A 236 -9.19 13.07 12.80
N ARG A 237 -9.71 12.48 13.89
CA ARG A 237 -10.83 13.06 14.67
C ARG A 237 -10.61 14.51 15.09
N ARG A 238 -9.36 14.95 15.22
CA ARG A 238 -9.00 16.33 15.60
C ARG A 238 -9.18 17.36 14.48
N PHE A 239 -9.32 16.91 13.23
CA PHE A 239 -9.34 17.76 12.04
C PHE A 239 -10.67 17.70 11.29
N ARG A 240 -11.68 17.03 11.87
CA ARG A 240 -13.01 16.80 11.30
C ARG A 240 -14.05 17.66 11.99
#